data_AF-A0A2E0HYK0-F1
#
_entry.id   AF-A0A2E0HYK0-F1
#
_cell.length_a   1.000
_cell.length_b   1.000
_cell.length_c   1.000
_cell.angle_alpha   90.00
_cell.angle_beta   90.00
_cell.angle_gamma   90.00
#
_symmetry.space_group_name_H-M   'P 1'
#
loop_
_entity.id
_entity.type
_entity.pdbx_description
1 polymer ?
#
loop_
_entity_poly.entity_id
_entity_poly.type
_entity_poly.pdbx_seq_one_letter_code
_entity_poly.pdbx_strand_id
1 'polypeptide(L)'
;MYMMPPCSPPQGSSSPFVYAEGVFSNEQLNWILQYTEGMELHSGGTVEYKENYRKSSVCTLENGQELGWLFNAVGDVAHKLNSSYYRFNLSVLDTIEYVVYNGDEDGRYDWHHDYNEGLSPSRKLTIVIQLSDPSEYEGGQLELFPEIQIPKQKGLFAMFPSFAYHRVTPVLSGTRKVLVAWIWGPPFS
;
A
#
# COMPACT_ATOMS: atom_id res chain seq x y z
N MET A 1 14.58 11.65 -20.41
CA MET A 1 13.17 12.06 -20.22
C MET A 1 12.44 10.83 -19.71
N TYR A 2 12.24 10.69 -18.39
CA TYR A 2 11.48 9.57 -17.85
C TYR A 2 10.04 9.72 -18.32
N MET A 3 9.55 8.78 -19.12
CA MET A 3 8.13 8.75 -19.50
C MET A 3 7.33 8.47 -18.24
N MET A 4 6.36 9.33 -17.95
CA MET A 4 5.53 9.17 -16.76
C MET A 4 4.65 7.92 -16.87
N PRO A 5 4.39 7.21 -15.76
CA PRO A 5 3.54 6.03 -15.76
C PRO A 5 2.09 6.38 -16.14
N PRO A 6 1.37 5.50 -16.86
CA PRO A 6 -0.06 5.65 -17.11
C PRO A 6 -0.79 5.71 -15.76
N CYS A 7 -1.64 6.73 -15.60
CA CYS A 7 -2.44 6.97 -14.40
C CYS A 7 -3.90 7.02 -14.85
N SER A 8 -4.74 6.11 -14.38
CA SER A 8 -6.16 6.09 -14.75
C SER A 8 -7.01 5.75 -13.51
N PRO A 9 -8.19 6.37 -13.32
CA PRO A 9 -9.27 5.65 -12.69
C PRO A 9 -9.72 4.54 -13.67
N PRO A 10 -10.29 3.42 -13.20
CA PRO A 10 -11.01 2.50 -14.09
C PRO A 10 -11.94 3.30 -15.02
N GLN A 11 -11.88 3.06 -16.34
CA GLN A 11 -12.57 3.90 -17.34
C GLN A 11 -14.04 4.16 -17.00
N GLY A 12 -14.41 5.45 -16.89
CA GLY A 12 -15.79 5.93 -16.73
C GLY A 12 -16.36 5.99 -15.31
N SER A 13 -15.55 5.80 -14.25
CA SER A 13 -16.08 5.40 -12.94
C SER A 13 -15.89 6.40 -11.79
N SER A 14 -16.92 6.44 -10.92
CA SER A 14 -16.90 6.79 -9.50
C SER A 14 -16.03 5.80 -8.68
N SER A 15 -14.82 5.51 -9.13
CA SER A 15 -13.94 4.53 -8.50
C SER A 15 -13.42 5.08 -7.16
N PRO A 16 -13.47 4.31 -6.07
CA PRO A 16 -13.00 4.78 -4.76
C PRO A 16 -11.47 4.85 -4.66
N PHE A 17 -10.75 4.28 -5.63
CA PHE A 17 -9.29 4.30 -5.72
C PHE A 17 -8.81 4.71 -7.11
N VAL A 18 -7.56 5.16 -7.19
CA VAL A 18 -6.83 5.44 -8.43
C VAL A 18 -5.54 4.63 -8.45
N TYR A 19 -4.98 4.39 -9.64
CA TYR A 19 -3.77 3.59 -9.76
C TYR A 19 -2.81 4.11 -10.83
N ALA A 20 -1.57 3.63 -10.76
CA ALA A 20 -0.54 3.80 -11.77
C ALA A 20 0.17 2.46 -12.02
N GLU A 21 0.56 2.24 -13.27
CA GLU A 21 1.31 1.05 -13.69
C GLU A 21 2.70 1.47 -14.19
N GLY A 22 3.67 0.57 -14.12
CA GLY A 22 5.03 0.87 -14.60
C GLY A 22 5.74 1.97 -13.80
N VAL A 23 5.32 2.22 -12.55
CA VAL A 23 6.01 3.11 -11.62
C VAL A 23 7.43 2.59 -11.34
N PHE A 24 7.55 1.28 -11.22
CA PHE A 24 8.81 0.57 -10.99
C PHE A 24 9.06 -0.43 -12.11
N SER A 25 10.32 -0.53 -12.55
CA SER A 25 10.75 -1.60 -13.44
C SER A 25 10.81 -2.94 -12.69
N ASN A 26 10.84 -4.05 -13.43
CA ASN A 26 11.06 -5.38 -12.81
C ASN A 26 12.38 -5.45 -12.05
N GLU A 27 13.42 -4.75 -12.50
CA GLU A 27 14.71 -4.68 -11.81
C GLU A 27 14.57 -3.96 -10.47
N GLN A 28 13.86 -2.83 -10.41
CA GLN A 28 13.58 -2.11 -9.17
C GLN A 28 12.72 -2.93 -8.21
N LEU A 29 11.68 -3.61 -8.70
CA LEU A 29 10.84 -4.49 -7.89
C LEU A 29 11.65 -5.65 -7.29
N ASN A 30 12.52 -6.27 -8.09
CA ASN A 30 13.39 -7.34 -7.62
C ASN A 30 14.43 -6.83 -6.62
N TRP A 31 14.97 -5.64 -6.84
CA TRP A 31 15.89 -5.00 -5.90
C TRP A 31 15.21 -4.75 -4.55
N ILE A 32 13.98 -4.23 -4.54
CA ILE A 32 13.20 -4.03 -3.31
C ILE A 32 13.04 -5.36 -2.57
N LEU A 33 12.62 -6.42 -3.28
CA LEU A 33 12.44 -7.75 -2.69
C LEU A 33 13.75 -8.24 -2.04
N GLN A 34 14.87 -8.19 -2.76
CA GLN A 34 16.19 -8.61 -2.26
C GLN A 34 16.66 -7.76 -1.07
N TYR A 35 16.45 -6.44 -1.13
CA TYR A 35 16.80 -5.53 -0.04
C TYR A 35 16.04 -5.90 1.25
N THR A 36 14.76 -6.22 1.13
CA THR A 36 13.89 -6.55 2.27
C THR A 36 14.05 -7.98 2.81
N GLU A 37 14.63 -8.91 2.05
CA GLU A 37 14.83 -10.31 2.50
C GLU A 37 15.79 -10.42 3.70
N GLY A 38 16.74 -9.49 3.83
CA GLY A 38 17.69 -9.47 4.94
C GLY A 38 17.21 -8.73 6.19
N MET A 39 15.99 -8.16 6.18
CA MET A 39 15.50 -7.31 7.26
C MET A 39 14.72 -8.12 8.30
N GLU A 40 14.82 -7.70 9.56
CA GLU A 40 14.00 -8.28 10.64
C GLU A 40 12.54 -7.87 10.46
N LEU A 41 11.64 -8.86 10.49
CA LEU A 41 10.20 -8.65 10.42
C LEU A 41 9.59 -8.78 11.82
N HIS A 42 8.65 -7.90 12.14
CA HIS A 42 7.89 -7.93 13.38
C HIS A 42 6.41 -8.22 13.09
N SER A 43 5.67 -8.72 14.09
CA SER A 43 4.23 -8.96 13.93
C SER A 43 3.48 -7.65 13.70
N GLY A 44 2.67 -7.60 12.65
CA GLY A 44 1.82 -6.47 12.31
C GLY A 44 0.62 -6.38 13.24
N GLY A 45 0.74 -5.58 14.30
CA GLY A 45 -0.33 -5.32 15.27
C GLY A 45 0.23 -5.20 16.70
N THR A 46 -0.21 -4.20 17.46
CA THR A 46 0.42 -3.84 18.75
C THR A 46 -0.20 -4.42 20.03
N VAL A 47 -1.17 -5.36 19.96
CA VAL A 47 -1.78 -5.94 21.18
C VAL A 47 -2.34 -7.35 20.89
N GLU A 48 -2.28 -8.27 21.86
CA GLU A 48 -2.88 -9.64 21.85
C GLU A 48 -4.33 -9.70 21.34
N TYR A 49 -5.12 -8.62 21.52
CA TYR A 49 -6.50 -8.53 21.04
C TYR A 49 -6.63 -8.50 19.49
N LYS A 50 -5.51 -8.39 18.75
CA LYS A 50 -5.47 -8.25 17.28
C LYS A 50 -5.10 -9.51 16.49
N GLU A 51 -4.74 -10.64 17.11
CA GLU A 51 -4.35 -11.85 16.35
C GLU A 51 -5.47 -12.38 15.43
N ASN A 52 -6.74 -12.11 15.76
CA ASN A 52 -7.87 -12.46 14.90
C ASN A 52 -8.12 -11.46 13.75
N TYR A 53 -7.60 -10.24 13.88
CA TYR A 53 -7.91 -9.08 13.04
C TYR A 53 -6.84 -8.78 11.99
N ARG A 54 -5.55 -8.87 12.35
CA ARG A 54 -4.43 -8.72 11.42
C ARG A 54 -3.40 -9.82 11.66
N LYS A 55 -3.05 -10.52 10.60
CA LYS A 55 -1.96 -11.49 10.56
C LYS A 55 -1.04 -11.15 9.40
N SER A 56 0.07 -10.51 9.72
CA SER A 56 1.09 -10.10 8.75
C SER A 56 2.41 -9.88 9.46
N SER A 57 3.53 -10.04 8.76
CA SER A 57 4.84 -9.59 9.22
C SER A 57 5.20 -8.26 8.56
N VAL A 58 5.84 -7.35 9.28
CA VAL A 58 6.08 -5.98 8.84
C VAL A 58 7.52 -5.57 9.12
N CYS A 59 8.13 -4.85 8.18
CA CYS A 59 9.36 -4.09 8.39
C CYS A 59 9.15 -2.65 7.94
N THR A 60 9.60 -1.70 8.76
CA THR A 60 9.54 -0.27 8.44
C THR A 60 10.78 0.13 7.65
N LEU A 61 10.56 0.72 6.49
CA LEU A 61 11.57 1.29 5.63
C LEU A 61 11.60 2.81 5.85
N GLU A 62 12.75 3.35 6.19
CA GLU A 62 12.95 4.79 6.40
C GLU A 62 13.52 5.46 5.16
N ASN A 63 13.21 6.75 4.99
CA ASN A 63 13.81 7.54 3.92
C ASN A 63 15.28 7.82 4.26
N GLY A 64 16.18 7.27 3.45
CA GLY A 64 17.62 7.37 3.64
C GLY A 64 18.38 7.36 2.32
N GLN A 65 19.70 7.27 2.37
CA GLN A 65 20.55 7.33 1.18
C GLN A 65 20.22 6.20 0.18
N GLU A 66 19.97 4.99 0.69
CA GLU A 66 19.70 3.79 -0.11
C GLU A 66 18.28 3.76 -0.67
N LEU A 67 17.30 4.31 0.06
CA LEU A 67 15.88 4.22 -0.27
C LEU A 67 15.27 5.53 -0.78
N GLY A 68 16.03 6.63 -0.80
CA GLY A 68 15.52 7.94 -1.23
C GLY A 68 14.91 7.93 -2.63
N TRP A 69 15.43 7.09 -3.54
CA TRP A 69 14.86 6.92 -4.88
C TRP A 69 13.44 6.32 -4.84
N LEU A 70 13.18 5.39 -3.92
CA LEU A 70 11.86 4.75 -3.74
C LEU A 70 10.87 5.78 -3.20
N PHE A 71 11.25 6.52 -2.16
CA PHE A 71 10.41 7.57 -1.57
C PHE A 71 10.08 8.68 -2.58
N ASN A 72 11.07 9.12 -3.37
CA ASN A 72 10.84 10.12 -4.41
C ASN A 72 9.86 9.61 -5.47
N ALA A 73 10.05 8.37 -5.97
CA ALA A 73 9.15 7.78 -6.96
C ALA A 73 7.71 7.65 -6.43
N VAL A 74 7.53 7.19 -5.19
CA VAL A 74 6.22 7.09 -4.52
C VAL A 74 5.59 8.47 -4.37
N GLY A 75 6.34 9.45 -3.87
CA GLY A 75 5.89 10.82 -3.64
C GLY A 75 5.45 11.51 -4.93
N ASP A 76 6.24 11.39 -6.01
CA ASP A 76 5.95 12.01 -7.30
C ASP A 76 4.65 11.48 -7.92
N VAL A 77 4.46 10.16 -7.91
CA VAL A 77 3.24 9.52 -8.42
C VAL A 77 2.04 9.90 -7.56
N ALA A 78 2.18 9.87 -6.24
CA ALA A 78 1.10 10.23 -5.33
C ALA A 78 0.68 11.70 -5.47
N HIS A 79 1.63 12.62 -5.63
CA HIS A 79 1.34 14.04 -5.84
C HIS A 79 0.55 14.28 -7.14
N LYS A 80 0.93 13.58 -8.21
CA LYS A 80 0.22 13.64 -9.50
C LYS A 80 -1.21 13.10 -9.40
N LEU A 81 -1.38 11.93 -8.79
CA LEU A 81 -2.70 11.33 -8.58
C LEU A 81 -3.57 12.20 -7.66
N ASN A 82 -3.00 12.75 -6.58
CA ASN A 82 -3.73 13.64 -5.69
C ASN A 82 -4.21 14.90 -6.42
N SER A 83 -3.33 15.61 -7.13
CA SER A 83 -3.70 16.85 -7.86
C SER A 83 -4.75 16.61 -8.94
N SER A 84 -4.75 15.43 -9.56
CA SER A 84 -5.70 15.06 -10.60
C SER A 84 -7.07 14.65 -10.05
N TYR A 85 -7.12 13.90 -8.94
CA TYR A 85 -8.33 13.18 -8.52
C TYR A 85 -8.87 13.56 -7.13
N TYR A 86 -8.02 13.67 -6.09
CA TYR A 86 -8.49 13.86 -4.71
C TYR A 86 -8.37 15.30 -4.19
N ARG A 87 -7.32 16.00 -4.60
CA ARG A 87 -7.01 17.40 -4.25
C ARG A 87 -6.95 17.65 -2.74
N PHE A 88 -6.50 16.66 -1.98
CA PHE A 88 -6.26 16.83 -0.55
C PHE A 88 -5.07 17.75 -0.31
N ASN A 89 -5.11 18.49 0.79
CA ASN A 89 -3.95 19.21 1.30
C ASN A 89 -3.00 18.21 1.98
N LEU A 90 -1.86 17.94 1.35
CA LEU A 90 -0.88 16.95 1.79
C LEU A 90 0.31 17.66 2.44
N SER A 91 0.90 17.04 3.46
CA SER A 91 2.09 17.54 4.15
C SER A 91 3.32 16.66 3.90
N VAL A 92 3.31 15.42 4.37
CA VAL A 92 4.49 14.55 4.39
C VAL A 92 4.13 13.11 4.03
N LEU A 93 4.97 12.48 3.20
CA LEU A 93 4.98 11.04 3.00
C LEU A 93 5.64 10.40 4.23
N ASP A 94 4.92 9.53 4.92
CA ASP A 94 5.43 8.76 6.04
C ASP A 94 6.49 7.74 5.59
N THR A 95 7.04 7.00 6.54
CA THR A 95 7.75 5.73 6.30
C THR A 95 6.95 4.77 5.42
N ILE A 96 7.66 3.86 4.75
CA ILE A 96 7.06 2.82 3.93
C ILE A 96 7.13 1.51 4.71
N GLU A 97 6.01 0.82 4.88
CA GLU A 97 5.98 -0.52 5.45
C GLU A 97 6.13 -1.56 4.34
N TYR A 98 7.13 -2.45 4.46
CA TYR A 98 7.14 -3.73 3.75
C TYR A 98 6.30 -4.72 4.54
N VAL A 99 5.23 -5.24 3.93
CA VAL A 99 4.25 -6.10 4.59
C VAL A 99 4.17 -7.45 3.90
N VAL A 100 4.22 -8.52 4.70
CA VAL A 100 4.19 -9.91 4.27
C VAL A 100 2.96 -10.59 4.87
N TYR A 101 2.16 -11.25 4.03
CA TYR A 101 1.06 -12.11 4.42
C TYR A 101 1.37 -13.54 3.98
N ASN A 102 1.53 -14.45 4.95
CA ASN A 102 1.84 -15.85 4.71
C ASN A 102 0.56 -16.71 4.73
N GLY A 103 0.35 -17.54 3.71
CA GLY A 103 -0.78 -18.47 3.65
C GLY A 103 -0.78 -19.53 4.75
N ASP A 104 0.40 -19.99 5.18
CA ASP A 104 0.53 -20.99 6.26
C ASP A 104 0.08 -20.45 7.62
N GLU A 105 -0.03 -19.12 7.75
CA GLU A 105 -0.44 -18.43 8.97
C GLU A 105 -1.83 -17.79 8.87
N ASP A 106 -2.57 -18.06 7.79
CA ASP A 106 -3.86 -17.42 7.48
C ASP A 106 -3.71 -15.87 7.44
N GLY A 107 -2.66 -15.44 6.74
CA GLY A 107 -2.26 -14.04 6.60
C GLY A 107 -3.38 -13.19 6.01
N ARG A 108 -3.80 -12.16 6.75
CA ARG A 108 -4.97 -11.32 6.43
C ARG A 108 -4.93 -9.98 7.15
N TYR A 109 -5.85 -9.09 6.77
CA TYR A 109 -6.17 -7.91 7.58
C TYR A 109 -7.66 -7.60 7.40
N ASP A 110 -8.46 -7.83 8.44
CA ASP A 110 -9.90 -7.61 8.40
C ASP A 110 -10.26 -6.13 8.22
N TRP A 111 -11.54 -5.87 7.99
CA TRP A 111 -12.03 -4.56 7.62
C TRP A 111 -11.65 -3.44 8.60
N HIS A 112 -10.96 -2.43 8.07
CA HIS A 112 -10.41 -1.31 8.81
C HIS A 112 -10.35 -0.04 7.96
N HIS A 113 -9.97 1.08 8.57
CA HIS A 113 -9.51 2.27 7.86
C HIS A 113 -8.19 2.75 8.48
N ASP A 114 -7.38 3.43 7.67
CA ASP A 114 -6.09 3.96 8.09
C ASP A 114 -6.18 5.41 8.61
N TYR A 115 -7.38 5.99 8.57
CA TYR A 115 -7.61 7.31 9.13
C TYR A 115 -7.46 7.28 10.64
N ASN A 116 -6.62 8.18 11.16
CA ASN A 116 -6.39 8.33 12.59
C ASN A 116 -7.24 9.49 13.12
N GLU A 117 -8.29 9.18 13.87
CA GLU A 117 -9.11 10.19 14.54
C GLU A 117 -8.30 10.94 15.61
N GLY A 118 -8.40 12.27 15.63
CA GLY A 118 -7.82 13.11 16.69
C GLY A 118 -6.31 13.37 16.62
N LEU A 119 -5.57 12.79 15.66
CA LEU A 119 -4.16 13.09 15.44
C LEU A 119 -3.99 14.20 14.38
N SER A 120 -3.14 15.18 14.71
CA SER A 120 -2.67 16.20 13.75
C SER A 120 -1.15 16.07 13.59
N PRO A 121 -0.65 15.84 12.37
CA PRO A 121 -1.42 15.67 11.14
C PRO A 121 -2.23 14.35 11.11
N SER A 122 -3.15 14.22 10.14
CA SER A 122 -4.00 13.03 9.91
C SER A 122 -3.62 12.33 8.59
N ARG A 123 -3.68 11.00 8.52
CA ARG A 123 -3.46 10.24 7.27
C ARG A 123 -4.56 10.57 6.26
N LYS A 124 -4.17 10.97 5.05
CA LYS A 124 -5.07 11.39 3.97
C LYS A 124 -5.18 10.34 2.88
N LEU A 125 -4.05 9.81 2.45
CA LEU A 125 -3.97 8.84 1.37
C LEU A 125 -3.21 7.62 1.85
N THR A 126 -3.75 6.45 1.56
CA THR A 126 -3.09 5.16 1.68
C THR A 126 -2.65 4.73 0.29
N ILE A 127 -1.42 4.24 0.20
CA ILE A 127 -0.79 3.72 -1.02
C ILE A 127 -0.45 2.25 -0.77
N VAL A 128 -0.78 1.39 -1.72
CA VAL A 128 -0.39 -0.02 -1.73
C VAL A 128 0.28 -0.35 -3.05
N ILE A 129 1.49 -0.92 -3.00
CA ILE A 129 2.25 -1.38 -4.17
C ILE A 129 2.40 -2.89 -4.10
N GLN A 130 1.89 -3.60 -5.11
CA GLN A 130 1.98 -5.06 -5.16
C GLN A 130 3.40 -5.51 -5.52
N LEU A 131 4.02 -6.41 -4.74
CA LEU A 131 5.37 -6.92 -5.01
C LEU A 131 5.40 -8.39 -5.48
N SER A 132 4.46 -9.22 -5.01
CA SER A 132 4.36 -10.62 -5.44
C SER A 132 3.64 -10.75 -6.79
N ASP A 133 4.03 -11.74 -7.58
CA ASP A 133 3.24 -12.12 -8.77
C ASP A 133 1.95 -12.81 -8.32
N PRO A 134 0.77 -12.47 -8.86
CA PRO A 134 -0.48 -13.13 -8.50
C PRO A 134 -0.50 -14.64 -8.79
N SER A 135 0.41 -15.19 -9.59
CA SER A 135 0.55 -16.64 -9.76
C SER A 135 1.28 -17.35 -8.61
N GLU A 136 1.92 -16.60 -7.70
CA GLU A 136 2.72 -17.15 -6.59
C GLU A 136 1.90 -17.35 -5.30
N TYR A 137 0.64 -16.93 -5.27
CA TYR A 137 -0.23 -17.05 -4.08
C TYR A 137 -1.72 -17.06 -4.44
N GLU A 138 -2.51 -17.73 -3.61
CA GLU A 138 -3.98 -17.74 -3.70
C GLU A 138 -4.63 -16.89 -2.61
N GLY A 139 -5.80 -16.32 -2.88
CA GLY A 139 -6.46 -15.37 -1.96
C GLY A 139 -5.74 -14.01 -1.91
N GLY A 140 -5.65 -13.41 -0.72
CA GLY A 140 -4.88 -12.18 -0.46
C GLY A 140 -5.43 -10.94 -1.16
N GLN A 141 -6.73 -10.87 -1.40
CA GLN A 141 -7.35 -9.80 -2.17
C GLN A 141 -7.48 -8.53 -1.32
N LEU A 142 -6.96 -7.40 -1.83
CA LEU A 142 -7.23 -6.08 -1.25
C LEU A 142 -8.59 -5.59 -1.75
N GLU A 143 -9.49 -5.29 -0.81
CA GLU A 143 -10.88 -4.92 -1.09
C GLU A 143 -11.23 -3.60 -0.39
N LEU A 144 -11.93 -2.73 -1.11
CA LEU A 144 -12.57 -1.53 -0.56
C LEU A 144 -14.07 -1.78 -0.43
N PHE A 145 -14.71 -1.25 0.60
CA PHE A 145 -16.15 -1.40 0.79
C PHE A 145 -16.93 -0.79 -0.40
N PRO A 146 -17.99 -1.44 -0.91
CA PRO A 146 -18.63 -2.64 -0.37
C PRO A 146 -18.07 -4.00 -0.81
N GLU A 147 -17.07 -4.07 -1.69
CA GLU A 147 -16.31 -5.26 -2.15
C GLU A 147 -15.56 -4.97 -3.47
N ILE A 148 -15.09 -3.73 -3.64
CA ILE A 148 -14.36 -3.28 -4.82
C ILE A 148 -12.93 -3.81 -4.72
N GLN A 149 -12.58 -4.74 -5.60
CA GLN A 149 -11.28 -5.40 -5.62
C GLN A 149 -10.22 -4.55 -6.32
N ILE A 150 -9.10 -4.29 -5.63
CA ILE A 150 -7.91 -3.69 -6.26
C ILE A 150 -7.13 -4.79 -7.00
N PRO A 151 -6.74 -4.60 -8.28
CA PRO A 151 -6.02 -5.64 -9.01
C PRO A 151 -4.72 -6.08 -8.32
N LYS A 152 -4.41 -7.38 -8.43
CA LYS A 152 -3.24 -8.01 -7.80
C LYS A 152 -1.95 -7.95 -8.64
N GLN A 153 -1.98 -7.23 -9.77
CA GLN A 153 -0.86 -7.17 -10.71
C GLN A 153 0.42 -6.67 -10.01
N LYS A 154 1.50 -7.44 -10.13
CA LYS A 154 2.82 -7.07 -9.62
C LYS A 154 3.25 -5.70 -10.16
N GLY A 155 3.75 -4.84 -9.28
CA GLY A 155 4.15 -3.47 -9.58
C GLY A 155 3.00 -2.46 -9.66
N LEU A 156 1.73 -2.88 -9.52
CA LEU A 156 0.61 -1.96 -9.49
C LEU A 156 0.71 -1.05 -8.26
N PHE A 157 0.71 0.27 -8.50
CA PHE A 157 0.60 1.29 -7.48
C PHE A 157 -0.88 1.68 -7.34
N ALA A 158 -1.51 1.37 -6.22
CA ALA A 158 -2.87 1.77 -5.92
C ALA A 158 -2.89 2.83 -4.81
N MET A 159 -3.79 3.81 -4.91
CA MET A 159 -3.93 4.88 -3.93
C MET A 159 -5.40 5.19 -3.69
N PHE A 160 -5.78 5.37 -2.42
CA PHE A 160 -7.15 5.68 -2.00
C PHE A 160 -7.16 6.53 -0.74
N PRO A 161 -8.26 7.23 -0.43
CA PRO A 161 -8.38 7.99 0.81
C PRO A 161 -8.25 7.10 2.04
N SER A 162 -7.47 7.50 3.04
CA SER A 162 -7.21 6.66 4.23
C SER A 162 -8.45 6.38 5.08
N PHE A 163 -9.54 7.14 4.92
CA PHE A 163 -10.83 6.85 5.55
C PHE A 163 -11.67 5.80 4.80
N ALA A 164 -11.25 5.34 3.63
CA ALA A 164 -11.93 4.27 2.91
C ALA A 164 -11.82 2.97 3.72
N TYR A 165 -12.96 2.34 3.98
CA TYR A 165 -13.01 1.06 4.69
C TYR A 165 -12.53 -0.05 3.76
N HIS A 166 -11.53 -0.81 4.19
CA HIS A 166 -10.83 -1.79 3.35
C HIS A 166 -10.30 -2.98 4.14
N ARG A 167 -10.03 -4.09 3.45
CA ARG A 167 -9.46 -5.32 4.02
C ARG A 167 -8.51 -6.02 3.07
N VAL A 168 -7.73 -6.96 3.60
CA VAL A 168 -7.01 -8.00 2.85
C VAL A 168 -7.62 -9.34 3.22
N THR A 169 -8.25 -10.01 2.26
CA THR A 169 -8.80 -11.36 2.47
C THR A 169 -7.69 -12.37 2.78
N PRO A 170 -7.99 -13.49 3.45
CA PRO A 170 -7.01 -14.53 3.72
C PRO A 170 -6.17 -14.93 2.51
N VAL A 171 -4.86 -15.01 2.70
CA VAL A 171 -3.95 -15.74 1.80
C VAL A 171 -4.14 -17.23 2.09
N LEU A 172 -4.47 -18.00 1.05
CA LEU A 172 -4.80 -19.42 1.19
C LEU A 172 -3.59 -20.33 0.91
N SER A 173 -2.64 -19.83 0.12
CA SER A 173 -1.38 -20.50 -0.19
C SER A 173 -0.36 -19.48 -0.71
N GLY A 174 0.93 -19.77 -0.54
CA GLY A 174 2.01 -18.88 -0.96
C GLY A 174 2.15 -17.64 -0.08
N THR A 175 2.86 -16.63 -0.61
CA THR A 175 3.23 -15.43 0.15
C THR A 175 2.94 -14.15 -0.62
N ARG A 176 2.07 -13.31 -0.06
CA ARG A 176 1.75 -11.98 -0.60
C ARG A 176 2.63 -10.93 0.06
N LYS A 177 3.39 -10.20 -0.75
CA LYS A 177 4.29 -9.11 -0.33
C LYS A 177 3.82 -7.80 -0.95
N VAL A 178 3.80 -6.73 -0.16
CA VAL A 178 3.45 -5.37 -0.61
C VAL A 178 4.30 -4.31 0.07
N LEU A 179 4.39 -3.14 -0.55
CA LEU A 179 4.71 -1.90 0.16
C LEU A 179 3.42 -1.17 0.51
N VAL A 180 3.33 -0.64 1.72
CA VAL A 180 2.25 0.25 2.17
C VAL A 180 2.86 1.58 2.59
N ALA A 181 2.28 2.68 2.15
CA ALA A 181 2.72 4.02 2.54
C ALA A 181 1.53 4.92 2.83
N TRP A 182 1.74 5.93 3.66
CA TRP A 182 0.72 6.92 3.98
C TRP A 182 1.21 8.32 3.72
N ILE A 183 0.30 9.19 3.28
CA ILE A 183 0.57 10.62 3.20
C ILE A 183 -0.30 11.36 4.19
N TRP A 184 0.33 12.17 5.02
CA TRP A 184 -0.31 12.97 6.05
C TRP A 184 -0.80 14.31 5.50
N GLY A 185 -1.70 14.96 6.23
CA GLY A 185 -2.19 16.32 5.97
C GLY A 185 -2.99 16.87 7.15
N PRO A 186 -3.37 18.17 7.12
CA PRO A 186 -4.21 18.76 8.18
C PRO A 186 -5.52 18.00 8.39
N PRO A 187 -6.12 17.98 9.58
CA PRO A 187 -7.42 17.33 9.81
C PRO A 187 -8.51 17.75 8.82
N PHE A 188 -9.49 16.87 8.54
CA PHE A 188 -10.65 17.28 7.73
C PHE A 188 -11.48 18.30 8.53
N SER A 189 -11.90 19.38 7.86
CA SER A 189 -12.72 20.46 8.41
C SER A 189 -14.16 20.35 7.95
#